data_AF-W1XQF9-F1
#
_entry.id   AF-W1XQF9-F1
#
_cell.length_a   1.000
_cell.length_b   1.000
_cell.length_c   1.000
_cell.angle_alpha   90.00
_cell.angle_beta   90.00
_cell.angle_gamma   90.00
#
_symmetry.space_group_name_H-M   'P 1'
#
loop_
_entity.id
_entity.type
_entity.pdbx_description
1 polymer ?
#
loop_
_entity_poly.entity_id
_entity_poly.type
_entity_poly.pdbx_seq_one_letter_code
_entity_poly.pdbx_strand_id
1 'polypeptide(L)'
;IDNLNRSVEYIKEFFVSSGARVTSQDVPIAGGPYKNIVADYGPADGPLIIIGAHYDSASSYENDQLTYTPGADDNASGVAGLLELARLLQ
;
A
#
# COMPACT_ATOMS: atom_id res chain seq x y z
N ILE A 1 4.42 -11.88 -7.12
CA ILE A 1 5.16 -11.54 -5.89
C ILE A 1 6.11 -10.38 -6.14
N ASP A 2 6.93 -10.41 -7.20
CA ASP A 2 7.88 -9.32 -7.49
C ASP A 2 7.23 -7.93 -7.60
N ASN A 3 6.13 -7.80 -8.35
CA ASN A 3 5.41 -6.53 -8.43
C ASN A 3 4.81 -6.10 -7.08
N LEU A 4 4.35 -7.05 -6.26
CA LEU A 4 3.84 -6.77 -4.92
C LEU A 4 4.95 -6.16 -4.04
N ASN A 5 6.15 -6.75 -4.07
CA ASN A 5 7.31 -6.24 -3.33
C ASN A 5 7.76 -4.88 -3.87
N ARG A 6 7.73 -4.67 -5.19
CA ARG A 6 8.05 -3.35 -5.79
C ARG A 6 7.06 -2.28 -5.35
N SER A 7 5.76 -2.59 -5.28
CA SER A 7 4.75 -1.68 -4.75
C SER A 7 5.02 -1.36 -3.29
N VAL A 8 5.36 -2.36 -2.46
CA VAL A 8 5.73 -2.15 -1.05
C VAL A 8 6.88 -1.16 -0.92
N GLU A 9 7.99 -1.39 -1.61
CA GLU A 9 9.16 -0.52 -1.51
C GLU A 9 8.86 0.89 -2.02
N TYR A 10 8.15 1.03 -3.15
CA TYR A 10 7.77 2.33 -3.67
C TYR A 10 6.90 3.13 -2.68
N ILE A 11 5.86 2.52 -2.13
CA ILE A 11 4.95 3.17 -1.18
C ILE A 11 5.69 3.56 0.10
N LYS A 12 6.54 2.67 0.61
CA LYS A 12 7.34 2.89 1.81
C LYS A 12 8.34 4.03 1.62
N GLU A 13 9.11 4.00 0.54
CA GLU A 13 10.08 5.06 0.21
C GLU A 13 9.40 6.41 0.05
N PHE A 14 8.24 6.44 -0.62
CA PHE A 14 7.47 7.66 -0.78
C PHE A 14 7.05 8.23 0.58
N PHE A 15 6.42 7.42 1.44
CA PHE A 15 6.00 7.88 2.77
C PHE A 15 7.17 8.34 3.66
N VAL A 16 8.31 7.65 3.61
CA VAL A 16 9.52 8.11 4.31
C VAL A 16 9.99 9.46 3.75
N SER A 17 10.01 9.61 2.43
CA SER A 17 10.45 10.85 1.78
C SER A 17 9.51 12.04 2.05
N SER A 18 8.23 11.77 2.33
CA SER A 18 7.24 12.77 2.71
C SER A 18 7.14 12.99 4.23
N GLY A 19 8.11 12.49 5.02
CA GLY A 19 8.23 12.81 6.45
C GLY A 19 7.46 11.90 7.41
N ALA A 20 6.82 10.82 6.93
CA ALA A 20 6.14 9.88 7.82
C ALA A 20 7.11 9.05 8.67
N ARG A 21 6.64 8.64 9.85
CA ARG A 21 7.22 7.47 10.54
C ARG A 21 6.57 6.23 9.95
N VAL A 22 7.34 5.41 9.25
CA VAL A 22 6.80 4.25 8.51
C VAL A 22 7.13 2.95 9.22
N THR A 23 6.12 2.09 9.36
CA THR A 23 6.29 0.70 9.80
C THR A 23 5.74 -0.27 8.76
N SER A 24 6.36 -1.45 8.69
CA SER A 24 5.86 -2.58 7.90
C SER A 24 5.33 -3.63 8.85
N GLN A 25 4.09 -4.05 8.66
CA GLN A 25 3.43 -5.07 9.47
C GLN A 25 3.23 -6.32 8.64
N ASP A 26 3.84 -7.44 9.03
CA ASP A 26 3.64 -8.73 8.39
C ASP A 26 2.22 -9.25 8.60
N VAL A 27 1.61 -9.76 7.52
CA VAL A 27 0.29 -10.40 7.57
C VAL A 27 0.49 -11.92 7.51
N PRO A 28 0.19 -12.66 8.59
CA PRO A 28 0.49 -14.08 8.71
C PRO A 28 -0.56 -14.93 7.98
N ILE A 29 -0.58 -14.85 6.65
CA ILE A 29 -1.44 -15.65 5.76
C ILE A 29 -0.57 -16.56 4.90
N ALA A 30 -1.02 -17.80 4.72
CA ALA A 30 -0.38 -18.76 3.83
C ALA A 30 -0.45 -18.25 2.37
N GLY A 31 0.66 -18.28 1.65
CA GLY A 31 0.69 -17.98 0.21
C GLY A 31 1.50 -16.75 -0.21
N GLY A 32 2.08 -15.98 0.72
CA GLY A 32 2.99 -14.91 0.32
C GLY A 32 3.53 -14.03 1.44
N PRO A 33 4.55 -13.21 1.14
CA PRO A 33 5.11 -12.23 2.07
C PRO A 33 4.23 -10.97 2.14
N TYR A 34 2.95 -11.14 2.49
CA TYR A 34 1.99 -10.04 2.56
C TYR A 34 2.32 -9.12 3.73
N LYS A 35 2.24 -7.81 3.47
CA LYS A 35 2.57 -6.78 4.47
C LYS A 35 1.60 -5.62 4.36
N ASN A 36 1.22 -5.03 5.48
CA ASN A 36 0.66 -3.69 5.51
C ASN A 36 1.81 -2.68 5.64
N ILE A 37 1.66 -1.52 5.02
CA ILE A 37 2.56 -0.37 5.19
C ILE A 37 1.78 0.71 5.92
N VAL A 38 2.26 1.11 7.09
CA VAL A 38 1.62 2.08 7.96
C VAL A 38 2.50 3.31 8.04
N ALA A 39 1.92 4.48 7.74
CA ALA A 39 2.61 5.76 7.76
C ALA A 39 1.94 6.68 8.79
N ASP A 40 2.65 7.02 9.85
CA ASP A 40 2.17 7.87 10.94
C ASP A 40 2.64 9.32 10.77
N TYR A 41 1.67 10.24 10.81
CA TYR A 41 1.88 11.70 10.82
C TYR A 41 1.33 12.31 12.11
N GLY A 42 1.86 13.47 12.50
CA GLY A 42 1.41 14.19 13.70
C GLY A 42 1.83 13.54 15.04
N PRO A 43 1.28 14.01 16.17
CA PRO A 43 1.62 13.52 17.51
C PRO A 43 0.96 12.18 17.83
N ALA A 44 1.61 11.37 18.68
CA ALA A 44 1.14 10.03 19.03
C ALA A 44 -0.09 9.99 19.96
N ASP A 45 -0.37 11.09 20.66
CA ASP A 45 -1.44 11.23 21.66
C ASP A 45 -2.60 12.12 21.17
N GLY A 46 -2.61 12.50 19.89
CA GLY A 46 -3.69 13.26 19.27
C GLY A 46 -4.89 12.39 18.85
N PRO A 47 -6.02 13.02 18.44
CA PRO A 47 -7.13 12.30 17.82
C PRO A 47 -6.66 11.51 16.58
N LEU A 48 -6.94 10.21 16.55
CA LEU A 48 -6.49 9.32 15.49
C LEU A 48 -7.50 9.28 14.34
N ILE A 49 -7.03 9.55 13.13
CA ILE A 49 -7.76 9.33 11.88
C ILE A 49 -6.96 8.31 11.06
N ILE A 50 -7.62 7.24 10.61
CA ILE A 50 -7.03 6.22 9.75
C ILE A 50 -7.69 6.31 8.38
N ILE A 51 -6.86 6.41 7.33
CA ILE A 51 -7.27 6.38 5.93
C ILE A 51 -6.48 5.25 5.28
N GLY A 52 -7.14 4.41 4.49
CA GLY A 52 -6.54 3.20 3.94
C GLY A 52 -6.90 2.95 2.47
N ALA A 53 -6.00 2.25 1.79
CA ALA A 53 -6.15 1.68 0.46
C ALA A 53 -5.33 0.40 0.40
N HIS A 54 -5.78 -0.59 -0.37
CA HIS A 54 -4.98 -1.79 -0.61
C HIS A 54 -4.16 -1.60 -1.90
N TYR A 55 -2.97 -2.19 -1.94
CA TYR A 55 -2.00 -1.98 -3.02
C TYR A 55 -1.76 -3.23 -3.87
N ASP A 56 -2.30 -4.37 -3.45
CA ASP A 56 -2.35 -5.60 -4.24
C ASP A 56 -3.44 -5.52 -5.30
N SER A 57 -3.31 -6.34 -6.34
CA SER A 57 -4.31 -6.45 -7.40
C SER A 57 -4.66 -7.91 -7.66
N ALA A 58 -5.85 -8.13 -8.22
CA ALA A 58 -6.34 -9.46 -8.52
C ALA A 58 -5.66 -10.03 -9.78
N SER A 59 -5.42 -11.35 -9.74
CA SER A 59 -5.12 -12.17 -10.91
C SER A 59 -6.03 -13.39 -10.89
N SER A 60 -6.55 -13.79 -12.04
CA SER A 60 -7.46 -14.93 -12.18
C SER A 60 -7.05 -15.82 -13.34
N TYR A 61 -7.44 -17.09 -13.30
CA TYR A 61 -7.35 -17.96 -14.47
C TYR A 61 -8.64 -17.85 -15.28
N GLU A 62 -8.50 -17.51 -16.56
CA GLU A 62 -9.59 -17.52 -17.54
C GLU A 62 -9.17 -18.41 -18.71
N ASN A 63 -9.96 -19.44 -19.01
CA ASN A 63 -9.66 -20.42 -20.08
C ASN A 63 -8.23 -21.01 -19.97
N ASP A 64 -7.84 -21.43 -18.76
CA ASP A 64 -6.50 -21.93 -18.41
C ASP A 64 -5.34 -20.93 -18.62
N GLN A 65 -5.64 -19.66 -18.89
CA GLN A 65 -4.65 -18.59 -18.98
C GLN A 65 -4.71 -17.69 -17.76
N LEU A 66 -3.54 -17.35 -17.21
CA LEU A 66 -3.44 -16.42 -16.10
C LEU A 66 -3.60 -14.99 -16.61
N THR A 67 -4.70 -14.35 -16.24
CA THR A 67 -5.00 -12.94 -16.52
C THR A 67 -4.56 -12.09 -15.34
N TYR A 68 -3.73 -11.09 -15.61
CA TYR A 68 -3.32 -10.09 -14.62
C TYR A 68 -4.12 -8.81 -14.81
N THR A 69 -4.53 -8.21 -13.70
CA THR A 69 -5.12 -6.87 -13.72
C THR A 69 -4.13 -5.85 -13.14
N PRO A 70 -3.98 -4.68 -13.77
CA PRO A 70 -3.14 -3.61 -13.23
C PRO A 70 -3.78 -2.94 -12.00
N GLY A 71 -5.07 -3.17 -11.71
CA GLY A 71 -5.74 -2.61 -10.53
C GLY A 71 -5.84 -1.08 -10.51
N ALA A 72 -6.01 -0.45 -11.67
CA ALA A 72 -5.93 1.01 -11.78
C ALA A 72 -6.94 1.74 -10.89
N ASP A 73 -8.21 1.31 -10.92
CA ASP A 73 -9.26 1.83 -10.05
C ASP A 73 -9.40 1.02 -8.75
N ASP A 74 -9.07 -0.27 -8.80
CA ASP A 74 -9.13 -1.20 -7.67
C ASP A 74 -7.73 -1.80 -7.38
N ASN A 75 -6.90 -1.14 -6.59
CA ASN A 75 -7.13 0.14 -5.90
C ASN A 75 -5.93 1.09 -5.96
N ALA A 76 -5.26 1.12 -7.12
CA ALA A 76 -4.14 2.04 -7.34
C ALA A 76 -4.57 3.52 -7.25
N SER A 77 -5.82 3.85 -7.58
CA SER A 77 -6.41 5.18 -7.41
C SER A 77 -6.46 5.61 -5.93
N GLY A 78 -6.89 4.71 -5.03
CA GLY A 78 -6.87 4.96 -3.59
C GLY A 78 -5.45 5.11 -3.04
N VAL A 79 -4.52 4.27 -3.49
CA VAL A 79 -3.10 4.40 -3.13
C VAL A 79 -2.55 5.76 -3.59
N ALA A 80 -2.82 6.18 -4.83
CA ALA A 80 -2.41 7.48 -5.34
C ALA A 80 -2.97 8.64 -4.49
N GLY A 81 -4.22 8.54 -4.04
CA GLY A 81 -4.82 9.49 -3.10
C GLY A 81 -4.05 9.56 -1.77
N LEU A 82 -3.67 8.43 -1.19
CA LEU A 82 -2.87 8.39 0.04
C LEU A 82 -1.47 9.00 -0.15
N LEU A 83 -0.82 8.75 -1.28
CA LEU A 83 0.50 9.34 -1.58
C LEU A 83 0.40 10.86 -1.70
N GLU A 84 -0.66 11.40 -2.33
CA GLU A 84 -0.85 12.85 -2.39
C GLU A 84 -1.20 13.45 -1.03
N LEU A 85 -2.01 12.78 -0.21
CA LEU A 85 -2.25 13.21 1.17
C LEU A 85 -0.94 13.26 1.97
N ALA A 86 -0.10 12.23 1.86
CA ALA A 86 1.22 12.20 2.48
C ALA A 86 2.10 13.39 2.06
N ARG A 87 2.12 13.74 0.77
CA ARG A 87 2.83 14.92 0.27
C ARG A 87 2.33 16.23 0.88
N LEU A 88 1.04 16.32 1.19
CA LEU A 88 0.43 17.51 1.81
C LEU A 88 0.64 17.58 3.34
N LEU A 89 0.95 16.46 3.99
CA LEU A 89 1.11 16.33 5.44
C LEU A 89 2.56 16.46 5.94
N GLN A 90 3.53 16.59 5.03
CA GLN A 90 4.96 16.75 5.33
C GLN A 90 5.29 17.92 6.27
#